data_AF-A0A8X6MMR3-F1
#
_entry.id   AF-A0A8X6MMR3-F1
#
_cell.length_a   1.000
_cell.length_b   1.000
_cell.length_c   1.000
_cell.angle_alpha   90.00
_cell.angle_beta   90.00
_cell.angle_gamma   90.00
#
_symmetry.space_group_name_H-M   'P 1'
#
loop_
_entity.id
_entity.type
_entity.pdbx_description
1 polymer ?
#
loop_
_entity_poly.entity_id
_entity_poly.type
_entity_poly.pdbx_seq_one_letter_code
_entity_poly.pdbx_strand_id
1 'polypeptide(L)'
;MNTFEKLKAKRSALRGSITKFIAKTESILDSSVEDTDSDEILELLEHINKKENDLNIVNSEIEIAITDPTVFDNEFKTSEEYSDKITIIKFRIKNRIQK
;
A
#
# COMPACT_ATOMS: atom_id res chain seq x y z
N MET A 1 25.41 -6.11 -3.74
CA MET A 1 24.26 -5.54 -3.00
C MET A 1 24.01 -6.40 -1.78
N ASN A 2 24.14 -5.85 -0.57
CA ASN A 2 23.88 -6.59 0.67
C ASN A 2 22.36 -6.86 0.85
N THR A 3 21.99 -7.74 1.78
CA THR A 3 20.59 -8.12 2.03
C THR A 3 19.69 -6.92 2.34
N PHE A 4 20.19 -5.96 3.12
CA PHE A 4 19.46 -4.75 3.48
C PHE A 4 19.13 -3.86 2.28
N GLU A 5 20.09 -3.63 1.38
CA GLU A 5 19.88 -2.88 0.15
C GLU A 5 18.85 -3.58 -0.77
N LYS A 6 18.89 -4.92 -0.85
CA LYS A 6 17.89 -5.70 -1.62
C LYS A 6 16.47 -5.52 -1.06
N LEU A 7 16.32 -5.53 0.26
CA LEU A 7 15.04 -5.30 0.92
C LEU A 7 14.53 -3.87 0.68
N LYS A 8 15.40 -2.85 0.77
CA LYS A 8 15.03 -1.47 0.42
C LYS A 8 14.57 -1.32 -1.03
N ALA A 9 15.26 -1.96 -1.97
CA ALA A 9 14.84 -1.97 -3.38
C ALA A 9 13.49 -2.67 -3.59
N LYS A 10 13.26 -3.82 -2.93
CA LYS A 10 11.98 -4.55 -2.96
C LYS A 10 10.85 -3.68 -2.40
N ARG A 11 11.08 -3.01 -1.26
CA ARG A 11 10.12 -2.09 -0.65
C ARG A 11 9.81 -0.90 -1.56
N SER A 12 10.84 -0.29 -2.17
CA SER A 12 10.66 0.81 -3.11
C SER A 12 9.81 0.39 -4.32
N ALA A 13 10.04 -0.80 -4.88
CA ALA A 13 9.23 -1.34 -5.96
C ALA A 13 7.78 -1.61 -5.53
N LEU A 14 7.56 -2.16 -4.33
CA LEU A 14 6.22 -2.35 -3.76
C LEU A 14 5.50 -1.02 -3.57
N ARG A 15 6.16 -0.03 -2.97
CA ARG A 15 5.65 1.34 -2.80
C ARG A 15 5.24 1.96 -4.13
N GLY A 16 6.07 1.84 -5.17
CA GLY A 16 5.74 2.31 -6.52
C GLY A 16 4.54 1.58 -7.13
N SER A 17 4.42 0.26 -6.92
CA SER A 17 3.26 -0.52 -7.36
C SER A 17 1.98 -0.09 -6.63
N ILE A 18 2.05 0.11 -5.31
CA ILE A 18 0.94 0.58 -4.47
C ILE A 18 0.50 1.96 -4.92
N THR A 19 1.41 2.91 -5.14
CA THR A 19 1.07 4.26 -5.59
C THR A 19 0.33 4.26 -6.92
N LYS A 20 0.79 3.47 -7.90
CA LYS A 20 0.08 3.33 -9.19
C LYS A 20 -1.31 2.72 -9.02
N PHE A 21 -1.42 1.73 -8.14
CA PHE A 21 -2.69 1.06 -7.90
C PHE A 21 -3.68 1.97 -7.18
N ILE A 22 -3.25 2.71 -6.15
CA ILE A 22 -4.06 3.74 -5.47
C ILE A 22 -4.58 4.75 -6.48
N ALA A 23 -3.72 5.30 -7.34
CA ALA A 23 -4.15 6.27 -8.35
C ALA A 23 -5.21 5.69 -9.31
N LYS A 24 -5.05 4.42 -9.74
CA LYS A 24 -6.06 3.72 -10.53
C LYS A 24 -7.37 3.56 -9.75
N THR A 25 -7.29 3.12 -8.51
CA THR A 25 -8.45 2.95 -7.62
C THR A 25 -9.19 4.27 -7.41
N GLU A 26 -8.48 5.36 -7.15
CA GLU A 26 -9.08 6.70 -6.99
C GLU A 26 -9.81 7.15 -8.26
N SER A 27 -9.21 6.96 -9.43
CA SER A 27 -9.86 7.27 -10.71
C SER A 27 -11.17 6.51 -10.92
N ILE A 28 -11.24 5.25 -10.47
CA ILE A 28 -12.46 4.44 -10.57
C ILE A 28 -13.50 4.92 -9.55
N LEU A 29 -13.08 5.20 -8.31
CA LEU A 29 -13.97 5.67 -7.25
C LEU A 29 -14.55 7.07 -7.53
N ASP A 30 -13.83 7.91 -8.26
CA ASP A 30 -14.26 9.25 -8.66
C ASP A 30 -15.19 9.24 -9.90
N SER A 31 -15.38 8.09 -10.56
CA SER A 31 -16.37 7.93 -11.65
C SER A 31 -17.83 7.95 -11.13
N SER A 32 -18.82 7.95 -12.02
CA SER A 32 -20.23 7.93 -11.59
C SER A 32 -20.58 6.57 -10.95
N VAL A 33 -21.48 6.55 -9.96
CA VAL A 33 -21.87 5.29 -9.26
C VAL A 33 -22.52 4.30 -10.23
N GLU A 34 -23.23 4.80 -11.23
CA GLU A 34 -23.91 3.99 -12.24
C GLU A 34 -22.93 3.30 -13.20
N ASP A 35 -21.70 3.84 -13.34
CA ASP A 35 -20.65 3.30 -14.21
C ASP A 35 -19.68 2.36 -13.48
N THR A 36 -19.79 2.19 -12.14
CA THR A 36 -18.84 1.38 -11.35
C THR A 36 -19.43 0.02 -10.98
N ASP A 37 -18.79 -1.06 -11.44
CA ASP A 37 -19.18 -2.43 -11.10
C ASP A 37 -18.77 -2.79 -9.66
N SER A 38 -19.70 -3.33 -8.88
CA SER A 38 -19.43 -3.79 -7.50
C SER A 38 -18.36 -4.88 -7.45
N ASP A 39 -18.31 -5.76 -8.45
CA ASP A 39 -17.31 -6.82 -8.52
C ASP A 39 -15.90 -6.24 -8.77
N GLU A 40 -15.80 -5.20 -9.60
CA GLU A 40 -14.54 -4.46 -9.81
C GLU A 40 -14.07 -3.79 -8.50
N ILE A 41 -14.98 -3.22 -7.72
CA ILE A 41 -14.64 -2.61 -6.42
C ILE A 41 -14.15 -3.66 -5.40
N LEU A 42 -14.76 -4.85 -5.38
CA LEU A 42 -14.33 -5.95 -4.52
C LEU A 42 -12.94 -6.47 -4.91
N GLU A 43 -12.65 -6.59 -6.21
CA GLU A 43 -11.33 -6.97 -6.71
C GLU A 43 -10.27 -5.93 -6.31
N LEU A 44 -10.58 -4.62 -6.41
CA LEU A 44 -9.70 -3.55 -5.93
C LEU A 44 -9.40 -3.68 -4.43
N LEU A 45 -10.40 -4.07 -3.62
CA LEU A 45 -10.22 -4.28 -2.18
C LEU A 45 -9.32 -5.48 -1.89
N GLU A 46 -9.49 -6.60 -2.59
CA GLU A 46 -8.62 -7.77 -2.42
C GLU A 46 -7.17 -7.43 -2.79
N HIS A 47 -6.97 -6.74 -3.91
CA HIS A 47 -5.65 -6.32 -4.37
C HIS A 47 -4.97 -5.33 -3.42
N ILE A 48 -5.70 -4.39 -2.82
CA ILE A 48 -5.10 -3.45 -1.86
C ILE A 48 -4.70 -4.16 -0.56
N ASN A 49 -5.52 -5.11 -0.08
CA ASN A 49 -5.20 -5.93 1.09
C ASN A 49 -3.95 -6.78 0.87
N LYS A 50 -3.83 -7.41 -0.29
CA LYS A 50 -2.64 -8.21 -0.63
C LYS A 50 -1.37 -7.36 -0.65
N LYS A 51 -1.41 -6.19 -1.29
CA LYS A 51 -0.26 -5.27 -1.36
C LYS A 51 0.15 -4.72 0.00
N GLU A 52 -0.82 -4.44 0.88
CA GLU A 52 -0.55 -4.04 2.26
C GLU A 52 0.17 -5.15 3.03
N ASN A 53 -0.31 -6.39 2.93
CA ASN A 53 0.34 -7.53 3.56
C ASN A 53 1.79 -7.73 3.06
N ASP A 54 2.01 -7.62 1.75
CA ASP A 54 3.35 -7.70 1.15
C ASP A 54 4.27 -6.59 1.66
N LEU A 55 3.75 -5.36 1.82
CA LEU A 55 4.49 -4.23 2.37
C LEU A 55 4.87 -4.47 3.83
N ASN A 56 3.94 -4.96 4.65
CA ASN A 56 4.15 -5.25 6.07
C ASN A 56 5.24 -6.31 6.27
N ILE A 57 5.21 -7.39 5.49
CA ILE A 57 6.25 -8.44 5.53
C ILE A 57 7.63 -7.83 5.27
N VAL A 58 7.77 -7.03 4.22
CA VAL A 58 9.06 -6.42 3.87
C VAL A 58 9.50 -5.39 4.90
N ASN A 59 8.58 -4.64 5.50
CA ASN A 59 8.91 -3.73 6.60
C ASN A 59 9.45 -4.48 7.82
N SER A 60 8.81 -5.57 8.26
CA SER A 60 9.32 -6.39 9.36
C SER A 60 10.68 -7.03 9.05
N GLU A 61 10.90 -7.50 7.81
CA GLU A 61 12.22 -7.99 7.37
C GLU A 61 13.30 -6.89 7.47
N ILE A 62 12.92 -5.63 7.22
CA ILE A 62 13.81 -4.48 7.29
C ILE A 62 14.07 -4.04 8.72
N GLU A 63 13.05 -4.01 9.58
CA GLU A 63 13.20 -3.72 11.01
C GLU A 63 14.20 -4.68 11.67
N ILE A 64 14.15 -5.98 11.33
CA ILE A 64 15.09 -6.99 11.82
C ILE A 64 16.52 -6.76 11.30
N ALA A 65 16.66 -6.22 10.08
CA ALA A 65 17.93 -6.05 9.40
C ALA A 65 18.65 -4.72 9.72
N ILE A 66 17.97 -3.72 10.30
CA ILE A 66 18.54 -2.41 10.62
C ILE A 66 19.22 -2.45 12.00
N THR A 67 20.49 -2.07 12.05
CA THR A 67 21.27 -1.91 13.29
C THR A 67 21.56 -0.44 13.64
N ASP A 68 21.17 0.51 12.77
CA ASP A 68 21.34 1.96 12.97
C ASP A 68 19.99 2.63 13.30
N PRO A 69 19.86 3.27 14.47
CA PRO A 69 18.62 3.95 14.90
C PRO A 69 18.11 5.02 13.92
N THR A 70 19.01 5.77 13.28
CA THR A 70 18.64 6.88 12.39
C THR A 70 18.04 6.39 11.08
N VAL A 71 18.53 5.25 10.61
CA VAL A 71 18.00 4.56 9.43
C VAL A 71 16.67 3.89 9.78
N PHE A 72 16.53 3.37 11.01
CA PHE A 72 15.28 2.80 11.51
C PHE A 72 14.14 3.82 11.53
N ASP A 73 14.35 4.99 12.13
CA ASP A 73 13.31 6.02 12.28
C ASP A 73 12.77 6.52 10.93
N ASN A 74 13.67 6.76 9.96
CA ASN A 74 13.25 7.19 8.61
C ASN A 74 12.45 6.12 7.89
N GLU A 75 12.84 4.85 8.05
CA GLU A 75 12.14 3.74 7.40
C GLU A 75 10.81 3.41 8.06
N PHE A 76 10.73 3.57 9.38
CA PHE A 76 9.49 3.49 10.15
C PHE A 76 8.51 4.58 9.71
N LYS A 77 8.92 5.85 9.68
CA LYS A 77 8.07 6.96 9.24
C LYS A 77 7.54 6.77 7.81
N THR A 78 8.41 6.36 6.89
CA THR A 78 7.99 6.10 5.49
C THR A 78 7.04 4.90 5.40
N SER A 79 7.13 3.94 6.32
CA SER A 79 6.18 2.83 6.43
C SER A 79 4.79 3.33 6.88
N GLU A 80 4.74 4.14 7.94
CA GLU A 80 3.49 4.72 8.46
C GLU A 80 2.74 5.52 7.39
N GLU A 81 3.45 6.37 6.63
CA GLU A 81 2.84 7.16 5.55
C GLU A 81 2.13 6.29 4.49
N TYR A 82 2.65 5.09 4.19
CA TYR A 82 2.00 4.17 3.26
C TYR A 82 0.84 3.41 3.90
N SER A 83 0.95 3.07 5.20
CA SER A 83 -0.15 2.50 5.98
C SER A 83 -1.37 3.44 6.01
N ASP A 84 -1.13 4.73 6.22
CA ASP A 84 -2.18 5.76 6.23
C ASP A 84 -2.85 5.88 4.87
N LYS A 85 -2.06 5.93 3.78
CA LYS A 85 -2.59 5.97 2.41
C LYS A 85 -3.47 4.75 2.10
N ILE A 86 -3.05 3.56 2.54
CA ILE A 86 -3.82 2.32 2.38
C ILE A 86 -5.12 2.36 3.21
N THR A 87 -5.07 2.88 4.43
CA THR A 87 -6.25 3.03 5.29
C THR A 87 -7.29 3.97 4.66
N ILE A 88 -6.83 5.12 4.15
CA ILE A 88 -7.70 6.10 3.49
C ILE A 88 -8.39 5.49 2.27
N ILE A 89 -7.66 4.80 1.38
CA ILE A 89 -8.26 4.23 0.17
C ILE A 89 -9.21 3.08 0.50
N LYS A 90 -8.90 2.23 1.49
CA LYS A 90 -9.82 1.20 1.98
C LYS A 90 -11.13 1.80 2.50
N PHE A 91 -11.06 2.92 3.22
CA PHE A 91 -12.25 3.62 3.68
C PHE A 91 -13.09 4.15 2.51
N ARG A 92 -12.45 4.77 1.50
CA ARG A 92 -13.15 5.23 0.29
C ARG A 92 -13.83 4.09 -0.48
N ILE A 93 -13.13 2.95 -0.66
CA ILE A 93 -13.68 1.73 -1.27
C ILE A 93 -14.92 1.26 -0.51
N LYS A 94 -14.83 1.09 0.83
CA LYS A 94 -15.94 0.60 1.65
C LYS A 94 -17.17 1.49 1.57
N ASN A 95 -16.99 2.81 1.59
CA ASN A 95 -18.10 3.77 1.44
C ASN A 95 -18.78 3.69 0.07
N ARG A 96 -18.06 3.24 -0.96
CA ARG A 96 -18.61 3.06 -2.31
C ARG A 96 -19.43 1.79 -2.44
N ILE A 97 -19.06 0.72 -1.74
CA ILE A 97 -19.81 -0.56 -1.69
C ILE A 97 -21.10 -0.43 -0.86
N GLN A 98 -21.12 0.43 0.16
CA GLN A 98 -22.25 0.57 1.10
C GLN A 98 -23.37 1.50 0.60
N LYS A 99 -23.20 2.19 -0.54
CA LYS A 99 -24.21 3.05 -1.15
C LYS A 99 -24.99 2.31 -2.22
#